data_AF-E2B6F1-F1
#
_entry.id   AF-E2B6F1-F1
#
_cell.length_a   1.000
_cell.length_b   1.000
_cell.length_c   1.000
_cell.angle_alpha   90.00
_cell.angle_beta   90.00
_cell.angle_gamma   90.00
#
_symmetry.space_group_name_H-M   'P 1'
#
loop_
_entity.id
_entity.type
_entity.pdbx_description
1 polymer ?
#
loop_
_entity_poly.entity_id
_entity_poly.type
_entity_poly.pdbx_seq_one_letter_code
_entity_poly.pdbx_strand_id
1 'polypeptide(L)'
;FMLDTGSGPNFIKEARISGTSDLDPTHILKLNGINNSPVYTIGKITKIILGISVDFHVISDDFPIQSRRILGNDFFQQTETKIDY
;
A
#
# COMPACT_ATOMS: atom_id res chain seq x y z
N PHE A 1 -2.75 10.56 -3.25
CA PHE A 1 -2.45 9.15 -3.56
C PHE A 1 -1.93 9.09 -4.97
N MET A 2 -1.07 8.13 -5.29
CA MET A 2 -0.81 7.73 -6.67
C MET A 2 -1.71 6.55 -6.99
N LEU A 3 -2.38 6.59 -8.13
CA LEU A 3 -3.17 5.49 -8.67
C LEU A 3 -2.26 4.68 -9.58
N ASP A 4 -2.09 3.39 -9.30
CA ASP A 4 -1.13 2.53 -10.01
C ASP A 4 -1.70 1.13 -10.22
N THR A 5 -2.22 0.86 -11.42
CA THR A 5 -2.76 -0.46 -11.78
C THR A 5 -1.69 -1.52 -12.02
N GLY A 6 -0.42 -1.12 -12.16
CA GLY A 6 0.72 -2.04 -12.24
C GLY A 6 1.14 -2.59 -10.88
N SER A 7 0.70 -1.93 -9.80
CA SER A 7 0.90 -2.37 -8.43
C SER A 7 -0.27 -3.26 -7.99
N GLY A 8 0.01 -4.43 -7.41
CA GLY A 8 -1.03 -5.26 -6.81
C GLY A 8 -1.60 -4.60 -5.54
N PRO A 9 -0.82 -4.58 -4.44
CA PRO A 9 -1.27 -4.06 -3.15
C PRO A 9 -1.23 -2.52 -3.07
N ASN A 10 -2.02 -1.98 -2.14
CA ASN A 10 -1.92 -0.57 -1.75
C ASN A 10 -0.74 -0.35 -0.80
N PHE A 11 -0.04 0.77 -0.93
CA PHE A 11 1.12 1.09 -0.10
C PHE A 11 0.98 2.41 0.65
N ILE A 12 1.54 2.46 1.85
CA ILE A 12 1.69 3.67 2.65
C ILE A 12 3.06 3.71 3.30
N LYS A 13 3.73 4.87 3.21
CA LYS A 13 5.00 5.08 3.92
C LYS A 13 4.78 5.21 5.43
N GLU A 14 5.68 4.66 6.23
CA GLU A 14 5.59 4.64 7.69
C GLU A 14 5.45 6.03 8.33
N ALA A 15 6.16 7.07 7.85
CA ALA A 15 5.98 8.44 8.34
C ALA A 15 4.56 9.02 8.13
N ARG A 16 3.70 8.35 7.36
CA ARG A 16 2.30 8.75 7.14
C ARG A 16 1.33 8.11 8.12
N ILE A 17 1.84 7.32 9.06
CA ILE A 17 1.08 6.61 10.07
C ILE A 17 1.46 7.21 11.42
N SER A 18 0.50 7.85 12.09
CA SER A 18 0.73 8.38 13.44
C SER A 18 0.47 7.27 14.46
N GLY A 19 1.53 6.59 14.87
CA GLY A 19 1.48 5.53 15.88
C GLY A 19 1.32 4.11 15.32
N THR A 20 1.67 3.12 16.15
CA THR A 20 1.70 1.69 15.81
C THR A 20 0.43 0.94 16.22
N SER A 21 -0.56 1.59 16.83
CA SER A 21 -1.74 0.93 17.41
C SER A 21 -2.60 0.20 16.37
N ASP A 22 -2.61 0.68 15.13
CA ASP A 22 -3.42 0.12 14.04
C ASP A 22 -2.58 -0.78 13.10
N LEU A 23 -1.29 -0.94 13.40
CA LEU A 23 -0.37 -1.74 12.60
C LEU A 23 -0.49 -3.20 13.00
N ASP A 24 -0.88 -4.04 12.04
CA ASP A 24 -0.79 -5.48 12.15
C ASP A 24 0.53 -5.98 11.52
N PRO A 25 1.53 -6.35 12.35
CA PRO A 25 2.82 -6.83 11.87
C PRO A 25 2.77 -8.30 11.40
N THR A 26 1.66 -9.01 11.54
CA THR A 26 1.55 -10.42 11.12
C THR A 26 1.34 -10.54 9.60
N HIS A 27 0.88 -9.48 8.95
CA HIS A 27 0.60 -9.42 7.52
C HIS A 27 1.76 -8.77 6.76
N ILE A 28 2.88 -9.49 6.68
CA ILE A 28 4.07 -9.07 5.91
C ILE A 28 4.00 -9.64 4.49
N LEU A 29 4.06 -8.77 3.49
CA LEU A 29 4.26 -9.15 2.10
C LEU A 29 5.72 -9.03 1.68
N LYS A 30 6.15 -10.01 0.90
CA LYS A 30 7.40 -9.96 0.14
C LYS A 30 7.13 -9.31 -1.22
N LEU A 31 7.76 -8.18 -1.47
CA LEU A 31 7.67 -7.44 -2.72
C LEU A 31 8.76 -7.93 -3.69
N ASN A 32 8.35 -8.27 -4.90
CA ASN A 32 9.23 -8.72 -5.98
C ASN A 32 9.19 -7.71 -7.13
N GLY A 33 10.26 -7.62 -7.93
CA GLY A 33 10.31 -6.77 -9.12
C GLY A 33 10.74 -5.31 -8.87
N ILE A 34 11.20 -4.99 -7.66
CA ILE A 34 11.62 -3.63 -7.29
C ILE A 34 13.15 -3.50 -7.25
N ASN A 35 13.83 -4.54 -6.77
CA ASN A 35 15.28 -4.63 -6.65
C ASN A 35 15.73 -6.11 -6.67
N ASN A 36 17.04 -6.33 -6.78
CA ASN A 36 17.64 -7.67 -6.78
C ASN A 36 17.61 -8.36 -5.40
N SER A 37 17.13 -7.68 -4.37
CA SER A 37 17.05 -8.19 -2.99
C SER A 37 15.60 -8.18 -2.54
N PRO A 38 15.13 -9.17 -1.78
CA PRO A 38 13.75 -9.19 -1.34
C PRO A 38 13.45 -8.01 -0.40
N VAL A 39 12.40 -7.25 -0.71
CA VAL A 39 11.92 -6.18 0.17
C VAL A 39 10.63 -6.64 0.83
N TYR A 40 10.53 -6.39 2.14
CA TYR A 40 9.39 -6.78 2.93
C TYR A 40 8.64 -5.54 3.40
N THR A 41 7.32 -5.65 3.47
CA THR A 41 6.48 -4.63 4.12
C THR A 41 6.62 -4.75 5.63
N ILE A 42 6.40 -3.66 6.36
CA ILE A 42 6.46 -3.64 7.83
C ILE A 42 5.23 -4.32 8.44
N GLY A 43 4.09 -4.27 7.75
CA GLY A 43 2.84 -4.85 8.17
C GLY A 43 1.68 -4.28 7.37
N LYS A 44 0.47 -4.38 7.92
CA LYS A 44 -0.77 -3.93 7.29
C LYS A 44 -1.50 -2.96 8.20
N ILE A 45 -2.14 -1.95 7.62
CA ILE A 45 -3.06 -1.06 8.31
C ILE A 45 -4.33 -0.92 7.48
N THR A 46 -5.45 -0.65 8.13
CA THR A 46 -6.70 -0.31 7.44
C THR A 46 -7.01 1.17 7.65
N LYS A 47 -7.35 1.88 6.58
CA LYS A 47 -7.74 3.29 6.62
C LYS A 47 -9.01 3.52 5.81
N ILE A 48 -9.88 4.39 6.32
CA ILE A 48 -11.07 4.82 5.59
C ILE A 48 -10.69 5.88 4.56
N ILE A 49 -11.01 5.62 3.29
CA ILE A 49 -10.86 6.57 2.17
C ILE A 49 -12.22 6.71 1.51
N LEU A 50 -12.77 7.93 1.49
CA LEU A 50 -14.08 8.22 0.89
C LEU A 50 -15.20 7.31 1.40
N GLY A 51 -15.16 6.93 2.68
CA GLY A 51 -16.13 6.03 3.31
C GLY A 51 -15.86 4.54 3.08
N ILE A 52 -14.81 4.19 2.32
CA ILE A 52 -14.44 2.81 2.00
C ILE A 52 -13.28 2.39 2.88
N SER A 53 -13.39 1.20 3.49
CA SER A 53 -12.31 0.60 4.27
C SER A 53 -11.24 0.04 3.34
N VAL A 54 -10.08 0.69 3.27
CA VAL A 54 -8.99 0.32 2.37
C VAL A 54 -7.81 -0.18 3.17
N ASP A 55 -7.34 -1.35 2.80
CA ASP A 55 -6.16 -1.97 3.38
C ASP A 55 -4.88 -1.48 2.70
N PHE A 56 -3.88 -1.16 3.50
CA PHE A 56 -2.57 -0.70 3.06
C PHE A 56 -1.46 -1.54 3.66
N HIS A 57 -0.50 -1.91 2.82
CA HIS A 57 0.79 -2.41 3.28
C HIS A 57 1.73 -1.26 3.60
N VAL A 58 2.32 -1.32 4.79
CA VAL A 58 3.26 -0.32 5.27
C VAL A 58 4.64 -0.60 4.70
N ILE A 59 5.26 0.42 4.12
CA ILE A 59 6.62 0.37 3.58
C ILE A 59 7.48 1.41 4.29
N SER A 60 8.79 1.15 4.35
CA SER A 60 9.74 2.10 4.91
C SER A 60 9.78 3.39 4.10
N ASP A 61 10.10 4.51 4.76
CA ASP A 61 10.26 5.79 4.08
C ASP A 61 11.39 5.80 3.04
N ASP A 62 12.40 4.96 3.23
CA ASP A 62 13.55 4.79 2.32
C ASP A 62 13.20 4.00 1.05
N PHE A 63 11.98 3.46 0.96
CA PHE A 63 11.53 2.73 -0.22
C PHE A 63 11.55 3.65 -1.46
N PRO A 64 12.08 3.18 -2.62
CA PRO A 64 12.45 4.02 -3.76
C PRO A 64 11.23 4.43 -4.62
N ILE A 65 10.14 4.83 -3.98
CA ILE A 65 8.99 5.44 -4.61
C ILE A 65 8.78 6.83 -4.04
N GLN A 66 8.62 7.81 -4.93
CA GLN A 66 8.41 9.22 -4.58
C GLN A 66 7.05 9.44 -3.89
N SER A 67 6.05 8.66 -4.30
CA SER A 67 4.70 8.73 -3.75
C SER A 67 4.65 8.20 -2.31
N ARG A 68 4.00 8.99 -1.45
CA ARG A 68 3.83 8.67 -0.02
C ARG A 68 2.74 7.62 0.24
N ARG A 69 1.80 7.49 -0.69
CA ARG A 69 0.69 6.52 -0.67
C ARG A 69 0.36 6.10 -2.11
N ILE A 70 0.19 4.81 -2.33
CA ILE A 70 -0.14 4.19 -3.61
C ILE A 70 -1.42 3.38 -3.43
N LEU A 71 -2.36 3.57 -4.34
CA LEU A 71 -3.55 2.73 -4.47
C LEU A 71 -3.30 1.81 -5.66
N GLY A 72 -3.10 0.54 -5.34
CA GLY A 72 -2.86 -0.54 -6.29
C GLY A 72 -4.16 -1.19 -6.76
N ASN A 73 -4.03 -2.24 -7.55
CA ASN A 73 -5.11 -3.04 -8.11
C ASN A 73 -6.10 -3.53 -7.05
N ASP A 74 -5.66 -3.81 -5.83
CA ASP A 74 -6.53 -4.18 -4.70
C ASP A 74 -7.63 -3.15 -4.47
N PHE A 75 -7.30 -1.85 -4.52
CA PHE A 75 -8.28 -0.78 -4.38
C PHE A 75 -9.24 -0.73 -5.56
N PHE A 76 -8.76 -0.91 -6.80
CA PHE A 76 -9.61 -0.89 -7.99
C PHE A 76 -10.58 -2.07 -8.02
N GLN A 77 -10.11 -3.28 -7.67
CA GLN A 77 -10.96 -4.47 -7.55
C GLN A 77 -12.02 -4.29 -6.46
N GLN A 78 -11.63 -3.76 -5.29
CA GLN A 78 -12.55 -3.52 -4.18
C GLN A 78 -13.64 -2.49 -4.52
N THR A 79 -13.32 -1.54 -5.38
CA THR A 79 -14.23 -0.46 -5.79
C THR A 79 -14.96 -0.74 -7.10
N GLU A 80 -14.74 -1.91 -7.70
CA GLU A 80 -15.22 -2.29 -9.04
C GLU A 80 -14.89 -1.25 -10.12
N THR A 81 -13.81 -0.50 -9.91
CA THR A 81 -13.43 0.62 -10.78
C THR A 81 -12.64 0.11 -11.98
N LYS A 82 -12.93 0.68 -13.15
CA LYS A 82 -12.26 0.37 -14.41
C LYS A 82 -11.65 1.65 -14.98
N ILE A 83 -10.52 1.54 -15.68
CA ILE A 83 -10.05 2.63 -16.53
C ILE A 83 -10.95 2.64 -17.76
N ASP A 84 -11.67 3.74 -17.96
CA ASP A 84 -12.44 3.99 -19.19
C ASP A 84 -11.50 4.69 -20.19
N TYR A 85 -11.37 4.15 -21.41
CA TYR A 85 -10.46 4.63 -22.47
C TYR A 85 -11.23 5.07 -23.70
#